data_AF-A0A5C7T392-F1
#
_entry.id   AF-A0A5C7T392-F1
#
_cell.length_a   1.000
_cell.length_b   1.000
_cell.length_c   1.000
_cell.angle_alpha   90.00
_cell.angle_beta   90.00
_cell.angle_gamma   90.00
#
_symmetry.space_group_name_H-M   'P 1'
#
loop_
_entity.id
_entity.type
_entity.pdbx_description
1 polymer ?
#
loop_
_entity_poly.entity_id
_entity_poly.type
_entity_poly.pdbx_seq_one_letter_code
_entity_poly.pdbx_strand_id
1 'polypeptide(L)'
;MNSSEHEPSTELLEDATHSIELRVDRKSGDVYLAATSRLALRELALTLLNQAEAGLDWSEYYPLGVDGSWLVVNGARFTEESSRLFVSIGRRHAS
;
A
#
# COMPACT_ATOMS: atom_id res chain seq x y z
N MET A 1 -14.95 15.51 14.42
CA MET A 1 -13.51 15.69 14.16
C MET A 1 -13.31 15.30 12.72
N ASN A 2 -12.80 16.21 11.87
CA ASN A 2 -12.46 15.86 10.49
C ASN A 2 -11.34 14.83 10.55
N SER A 3 -11.61 13.60 10.13
CA SER A 3 -10.58 12.62 9.82
C SER A 3 -9.77 13.23 8.68
N SER A 4 -8.59 13.77 8.98
CA SER A 4 -7.68 14.26 7.95
C SER A 4 -7.34 13.09 7.05
N GLU A 5 -7.68 13.19 5.76
CA GLU A 5 -7.16 12.26 4.76
C GLU A 5 -5.65 12.23 4.89
N HIS A 6 -5.07 11.03 4.96
CA HIS A 6 -3.61 10.88 4.97
C HIS A 6 -3.09 11.23 3.59
N GLU A 7 -2.57 12.44 3.46
CA GLU A 7 -1.83 12.84 2.27
C GLU A 7 -0.42 12.24 2.34
N PRO A 8 0.00 11.46 1.32
CA PRO A 8 1.37 10.98 1.26
C PRO A 8 2.37 12.14 1.29
N SER A 9 3.50 11.95 1.95
CA SER A 9 4.54 12.97 2.02
C SER A 9 5.05 13.37 0.62
N THR A 10 5.46 14.64 0.50
CA THR A 10 6.12 15.16 -0.70
C THR A 10 7.34 14.32 -1.08
N GLU A 11 8.11 13.85 -0.09
CA GLU A 11 9.27 12.98 -0.32
C GLU A 11 8.87 11.65 -0.98
N LEU A 12 7.77 11.00 -0.53
CA LEU A 12 7.27 9.80 -1.20
C LEU A 12 6.83 10.09 -2.64
N LEU A 13 6.16 11.22 -2.87
CA LEU A 13 5.64 11.61 -4.18
C LEU A 13 6.76 11.89 -5.18
N GLU A 14 7.84 12.57 -4.74
CA GLU A 14 8.94 13.02 -5.59
C GLU A 14 10.05 11.98 -5.75
N ASP A 15 10.37 11.20 -4.70
CA ASP A 15 11.42 10.19 -4.76
C ASP A 15 10.84 8.81 -5.10
N ALA A 16 11.02 8.40 -6.36
CA ALA A 16 10.58 7.12 -6.90
C ALA A 16 11.24 5.88 -6.25
N THR A 17 12.35 6.05 -5.54
CA THR A 17 13.06 4.94 -4.90
C THR A 17 12.30 4.37 -3.70
N HIS A 18 11.39 5.14 -3.11
CA HIS A 18 10.53 4.71 -2.02
C HIS A 18 9.36 3.88 -2.56
N SER A 19 9.38 2.58 -2.28
CA SER A 19 8.38 1.64 -2.77
C SER A 19 8.21 0.44 -1.83
N ILE A 20 7.09 -0.23 -2.02
CA ILE A 20 6.72 -1.49 -1.40
C ILE A 20 6.77 -2.58 -2.47
N GLU A 21 7.33 -3.71 -2.08
CA GLU A 21 7.24 -4.95 -2.83
C GLU A 21 6.45 -5.97 -2.02
N LEU A 22 5.36 -6.47 -2.62
CA LEU A 22 4.57 -7.53 -2.02
C LEU A 22 4.69 -8.80 -2.86
N ARG A 23 5.20 -9.89 -2.29
CA ARG A 23 5.31 -11.19 -2.97
C ARG A 23 4.59 -12.26 -2.19
N VAL A 24 3.81 -13.07 -2.90
CA VAL A 24 3.17 -14.26 -2.34
C VAL A 24 3.95 -15.50 -2.80
N ASP A 25 4.54 -16.23 -1.86
CA ASP A 25 5.10 -17.54 -2.17
C ASP A 25 3.96 -18.56 -2.25
N ARG A 26 3.67 -19.02 -3.48
CA ARG A 26 2.60 -19.98 -3.74
C ARG A 26 2.86 -21.37 -3.16
N LYS A 27 4.09 -21.71 -2.81
CA LYS A 27 4.43 -23.02 -2.23
C LYS A 27 4.16 -23.07 -0.74
N SER A 28 4.58 -22.04 0.01
CA SER A 28 4.35 -21.97 1.46
C SER A 28 3.03 -21.30 1.83
N GLY A 29 2.49 -20.46 0.94
CA GLY A 29 1.39 -19.55 1.27
C GLY A 29 1.85 -18.29 2.01
N ASP A 30 3.16 -18.08 2.16
CA ASP A 30 3.70 -16.93 2.87
C ASP A 30 3.56 -15.64 2.05
N VAL A 31 3.35 -14.55 2.76
CA VAL A 31 3.31 -13.20 2.20
C VAL A 31 4.53 -12.44 2.69
N TYR A 32 5.37 -12.02 1.74
CA TYR A 32 6.53 -11.20 2.00
C TYR A 32 6.23 -9.77 1.60
N LEU A 33 6.32 -8.87 2.58
CA LEU A 33 6.27 -7.42 2.36
C LEU A 33 7.67 -6.86 2.61
N ALA A 34 8.26 -6.29 1.55
CA ALA A 34 9.53 -5.59 1.62
C ALA A 34 9.30 -4.11 1.32
N ALA A 35 10.00 -3.24 2.05
CA ALA A 35 10.02 -1.81 1.77
C ALA A 35 11.44 -1.40 1.43
N THR A 36 11.62 -0.61 0.38
CA THR A 36 12.94 -0.10 -0.01
C THR A 36 13.47 0.94 0.98
N SER A 37 12.58 1.59 1.74
CA SER A 37 12.92 2.56 2.77
C SER A 37 11.97 2.48 3.97
N ARG A 38 12.43 3.02 5.11
CA ARG A 38 11.57 3.21 6.29
C ARG A 38 10.39 4.15 6.01
N LEU A 39 10.59 5.13 5.13
CA LEU A 39 9.54 6.06 4.73
C LEU A 39 8.41 5.32 4.01
N ALA A 40 8.73 4.49 3.01
CA ALA A 40 7.72 3.71 2.29
C ALA A 40 6.88 2.82 3.23
N LEU A 41 7.54 2.15 4.19
CA LEU A 41 6.83 1.34 5.19
C LEU A 41 5.94 2.18 6.10
N ARG A 42 6.43 3.33 6.58
CA ARG A 42 5.68 4.26 7.42
C ARG A 42 4.43 4.78 6.68
N GLU A 43 4.57 5.15 5.43
CA GLU A 43 3.47 5.69 4.61
C GLU A 43 2.37 4.65 4.41
N LEU A 44 2.73 3.41 4.06
CA LEU A 44 1.75 2.32 3.97
C LEU A 44 1.04 2.10 5.32
N ALA A 45 1.78 2.08 6.43
CA ALA A 45 1.20 1.89 7.76
C ALA A 45 0.23 3.01 8.14
N LEU A 46 0.58 4.26 7.84
CA LEU A 46 -0.30 5.40 8.08
C LEU A 46 -1.54 5.36 7.22
N THR A 47 -1.45 5.02 5.93
CA THR A 47 -2.64 4.85 5.11
C THR A 47 -3.56 3.78 5.71
N LEU A 48 -3.02 2.61 6.08
CA LEU A 48 -3.83 1.53 6.65
C LEU A 48 -4.51 1.96 7.96
N LEU A 49 -3.81 2.69 8.82
CA LEU A 49 -4.38 3.24 10.05
C LEU A 49 -5.51 4.23 9.74
N ASN A 50 -5.28 5.17 8.84
CA ASN A 50 -6.28 6.18 8.48
C ASN A 50 -7.51 5.55 7.82
N GLN A 51 -7.34 4.50 7.01
CA GLN A 51 -8.49 3.75 6.47
C GLN A 51 -9.32 3.10 7.58
N ALA A 52 -8.67 2.51 8.57
CA ALA A 52 -9.35 1.93 9.72
C ALA A 52 -10.10 2.99 10.54
N GLU A 53 -9.50 4.15 10.78
CA GLU A 53 -10.12 5.26 11.51
C GLU A 53 -11.26 5.92 10.72
N ALA A 54 -11.16 5.97 9.38
CA ALA A 54 -12.21 6.48 8.50
C ALA A 54 -13.40 5.52 8.36
N GLY A 55 -13.31 4.29 8.89
CA GLY A 55 -14.36 3.28 8.77
C GLY A 55 -14.51 2.72 7.35
N LEU A 56 -13.42 2.65 6.59
CA LEU A 56 -13.43 2.02 5.27
C LEU A 56 -13.37 0.49 5.42
N ASP A 57 -14.40 -0.19 4.91
CA ASP A 57 -14.52 -1.64 5.01
C ASP A 57 -13.56 -2.39 4.08
N TRP A 58 -13.08 -1.74 3.02
CA TRP A 58 -12.29 -2.37 1.97
C TRP A 58 -11.37 -1.37 1.26
N SER A 59 -10.17 -1.84 0.89
CA SER A 59 -9.25 -1.12 0.03
C SER A 59 -8.38 -2.06 -0.80
N GLU A 60 -7.94 -1.54 -1.95
CA GLU A 60 -7.02 -2.23 -2.86
C GLU A 60 -5.75 -1.40 -3.04
N TYR A 61 -4.61 -2.08 -3.04
CA TYR A 61 -3.33 -1.51 -3.41
C TYR A 61 -2.70 -2.38 -4.48
N TYR A 62 -2.16 -1.73 -5.51
CA TYR A 62 -1.64 -2.41 -6.69
C TYR A 62 -0.54 -1.57 -7.33
N PRO A 63 0.40 -2.22 -8.04
CA PRO A 63 1.34 -1.49 -8.87
C PRO A 63 0.59 -0.79 -10.01
N LEU A 64 0.75 0.53 -10.09
CA LEU A 64 0.18 1.36 -11.15
C LEU A 64 1.30 2.12 -11.85
N GLY A 65 1.59 1.73 -13.09
CA GLY A 65 2.63 2.34 -13.91
C GLY A 65 2.04 3.30 -14.94
N VAL A 66 2.67 4.47 -15.12
CA VAL A 66 2.39 5.44 -16.19
C VAL A 66 3.72 5.92 -16.76
N ASP A 67 3.91 5.80 -18.08
CA ASP A 67 5.10 6.27 -18.80
C ASP A 67 6.44 5.81 -18.17
N GLY A 68 6.49 4.55 -17.71
CA GLY A 68 7.68 3.96 -17.08
C GLY A 68 7.92 4.35 -15.62
N SER A 69 6.99 5.08 -15.00
CA SER A 69 7.04 5.48 -13.59
C SER A 69 5.94 4.81 -12.78
N TRP A 70 6.26 4.37 -11.56
CA TRP A 70 5.29 3.79 -10.62
C TRP A 70 4.67 4.87 -9.74
N LEU A 71 3.35 4.96 -9.77
CA LEU A 71 2.59 5.97 -9.05
C LEU A 71 2.33 5.55 -7.59
N VAL A 72 2.12 6.56 -6.75
CA VAL A 72 1.60 6.37 -5.39
C VAL A 72 0.09 6.16 -5.49
N VAL A 73 -0.39 4.99 -5.07
CA VAL A 73 -1.81 4.62 -5.02
C VAL A 73 -2.20 4.47 -3.56
N ASN A 74 -3.23 5.21 -3.12
CA ASN A 74 -3.68 5.19 -1.72
C ASN A 74 -2.52 5.40 -0.73
N GLY A 75 -1.65 6.37 -0.99
CA GLY A 75 -0.53 6.70 -0.11
C GLY A 75 0.66 5.72 -0.11
N ALA A 76 0.68 4.72 -1.00
CA ALA A 76 1.84 3.84 -1.15
C ALA A 76 2.20 3.58 -2.62
N ARG A 77 3.50 3.45 -2.92
CA ARG A 77 3.99 3.06 -4.26
C ARG A 77 4.36 1.58 -4.25
N PHE A 78 3.81 0.80 -5.18
CA PHE A 78 4.14 -0.62 -5.35
C PHE A 78 4.99 -0.84 -6.60
N THR A 79 5.96 -1.74 -6.53
CA THR A 79 6.81 -2.14 -7.67
C THR A 79 6.04 -3.02 -8.66
N GLU A 80 6.45 -3.05 -9.93
CA GLU A 80 5.83 -3.88 -10.98
C GLU A 80 5.58 -5.33 -10.56
N GLU A 81 6.57 -5.92 -9.89
CA GLU A 81 6.58 -7.31 -9.45
C GLU A 81 5.66 -7.58 -8.25
N SER A 82 5.03 -6.52 -7.70
CA SER A 82 4.16 -6.64 -6.56
C SER A 82 2.85 -7.33 -6.89
N SER A 83 2.49 -8.29 -6.05
CA SER A 83 1.12 -8.78 -5.93
C SER A 83 0.19 -7.66 -5.45
N ARG A 84 -1.08 -7.75 -5.83
CA ARG A 84 -2.12 -6.86 -5.30
C ARG A 84 -2.38 -7.16 -3.82
N LEU A 85 -2.57 -6.11 -3.03
CA LEU A 85 -2.99 -6.19 -1.64
C LEU A 85 -4.47 -5.81 -1.54
N PHE A 86 -5.26 -6.70 -0.95
CA PHE A 86 -6.64 -6.43 -0.59
C PHE A 86 -6.74 -6.36 0.92
N VAL A 87 -7.24 -5.25 1.45
CA VAL A 87 -7.48 -5.07 2.89
C VAL A 87 -8.97 -5.03 3.10
N SER A 88 -9.46 -5.80 4.07
CA SER A 88 -10.87 -5.80 4.47
C SER A 88 -10.99 -5.76 5.98
N ILE A 89 -11.89 -4.92 6.48
CA ILE A 89 -12.17 -4.73 7.91
C ILE A 89 -13.61 -5.17 8.16
N GLY A 90 -13.85 -5.98 9.19
CA GLY A 90 -15.21 -6.40 9.59
C GLY A 90 -15.90 -7.44 8.71
N ARG A 91 -15.44 -7.69 7.47
CA ARG A 91 -15.89 -8.82 6.63
C ARG A 91 -14.75 -9.82 6.45
N ARG A 92 -14.96 -11.08 6.85
CA ARG A 92 -14.14 -12.17 6.31
C ARG A 92 -14.51 -12.32 4.84
N HIS A 93 -13.57 -12.12 3.94
CA HIS A 93 -13.71 -12.64 2.59
C HIS A 93 -13.88 -14.15 2.71
N ALA A 94 -15.07 -14.65 2.37
CA ALA A 94 -15.23 -16.08 2.10
C ALA A 94 -14.39 -16.37 0.86
N SER A 95 -13.36 -17.19 1.05
CA SER A 95 -12.55 -17.79 -0.02
C SER A 95 -13.40 -18.61 -0.96
#